data_AF-A0A316WZ91-F1
#
_entry.id   AF-A0A316WZ91-F1
#
_cell.length_a   1.000
_cell.length_b   1.000
_cell.length_c   1.000
_cell.angle_alpha   90.00
_cell.angle_beta   90.00
_cell.angle_gamma   90.00
#
_symmetry.space_group_name_H-M   'P 1'
#
loop_
_entity.id
_entity.type
_entity.pdbx_description
1 polymer ?
#
loop_
_entity_poly.entity_id
_entity_poly.type
_entity_poly.pdbx_seq_one_letter_code
_entity_poly.pdbx_strand_id
1 'polypeptide(L)'
;MSNIVWKIKTFEEFTVPELYAVLKARIDVFVIEQNCPYPDLDNYDQKGVHIWAEKDGQVLAYCRVFDKGIKYDETSFGRVLTTEQARGKSLGKQLIQYAVETIENRFHTSEIKISAQDYLLRFYSGFGFVDTGNKYLEDDIPHTEMIRK
;
A
#
# COMPACT_ATOMS: atom_id res chain seq x y z
N MET A 1 -0.57 27.06 -8.12
CA MET A 1 -1.39 25.86 -7.91
C MET A 1 -0.45 24.75 -7.48
N SER A 2 -0.56 24.23 -6.26
CA SER A 2 0.32 23.16 -5.77
C SER A 2 -0.04 21.84 -6.46
N ASN A 3 0.94 21.27 -7.17
CA ASN A 3 0.83 19.98 -7.84
C ASN A 3 0.93 18.83 -6.83
N ILE A 4 0.31 17.70 -7.14
CA ILE A 4 0.50 16.46 -6.39
C ILE A 4 1.95 15.99 -6.61
N VAL A 5 2.63 15.65 -5.51
CA VAL A 5 4.01 15.16 -5.52
C VAL A 5 4.00 13.70 -5.08
N TRP A 6 4.69 12.85 -5.84
CA TRP A 6 4.93 11.45 -5.48
C TRP A 6 6.30 11.30 -4.84
N LYS A 7 6.37 10.47 -3.80
CA LYS A 7 7.61 10.15 -3.09
C LYS A 7 7.71 8.64 -2.91
N ILE A 8 8.94 8.13 -3.05
CA ILE A 8 9.31 6.73 -2.85
C ILE A 8 10.55 6.76 -1.95
N LYS A 9 10.44 6.21 -0.74
CA LYS A 9 11.50 6.29 0.28
C LYS A 9 11.60 5.01 1.10
N THR A 10 12.80 4.64 1.56
CA THR A 10 12.95 3.70 2.67
C THR A 10 12.57 4.38 3.99
N PHE A 11 12.46 3.59 5.06
CA PHE A 11 12.13 4.12 6.38
C PHE A 11 13.13 5.19 6.87
N GLU A 12 14.42 4.99 6.62
CA GLU A 12 15.50 5.88 7.05
C GLU A 12 15.54 7.21 6.28
N GLU A 13 14.95 7.26 5.08
CA GLU A 13 14.91 8.45 4.23
C GLU A 13 13.74 9.40 4.59
N PHE A 14 12.84 8.98 5.48
CA PHE A 14 11.80 9.83 6.01
C PHE A 14 12.39 10.98 6.83
N THR A 15 11.87 12.19 6.58
CA THR A 15 11.90 13.24 7.60
C THR A 15 10.83 12.95 8.66
N VAL A 16 11.02 13.46 9.88
CA VAL A 16 10.04 13.31 10.97
C VAL A 16 8.63 13.79 10.57
N PRO A 17 8.45 14.95 9.90
CA PRO A 17 7.13 15.38 9.44
C PRO A 17 6.48 14.44 8.43
N GLU A 18 7.25 13.88 7.48
CA GLU A 18 6.73 12.93 6.50
C GLU A 18 6.29 11.62 7.16
N LEU A 19 7.11 11.09 8.07
CA LEU A 19 6.75 9.89 8.83
C LEU A 19 5.43 10.13 9.58
N TYR A 20 5.32 11.24 10.32
CA TYR A 20 4.10 11.56 11.05
C TYR A 20 2.87 11.69 10.13
N ALA A 21 3.02 12.35 8.98
CA ALA A 21 1.92 12.52 8.01
C ALA A 21 1.43 11.18 7.43
N VAL A 22 2.35 10.27 7.11
CA VAL A 22 2.03 8.92 6.63
C VAL A 22 1.34 8.09 7.71
N LEU A 23 1.88 8.08 8.93
CA LEU A 23 1.27 7.36 10.05
C LEU A 23 -0.12 7.88 10.36
N LYS A 24 -0.30 9.21 10.39
CA LYS A 24 -1.61 9.83 10.59
C LYS A 24 -2.61 9.39 9.51
N ALA A 25 -2.22 9.42 8.23
CA ALA A 25 -3.12 9.02 7.15
C ALA A 25 -3.54 7.54 7.24
N ARG A 26 -2.63 6.66 7.65
CA ARG A 26 -2.93 5.24 7.87
C ARG A 26 -3.90 5.03 9.02
N ILE A 27 -3.69 5.71 10.16
CA ILE A 27 -4.59 5.64 11.30
C ILE A 27 -5.97 6.20 10.94
N ASP A 28 -6.03 7.36 10.29
CA ASP A 28 -7.29 7.99 9.89
C ASP A 28 -8.12 7.06 8.98
N VAL A 29 -7.48 6.35 8.04
CA VAL A 29 -8.19 5.45 7.11
C VAL A 29 -8.44 4.06 7.71
N PHE A 30 -7.40 3.35 8.14
CA PHE A 30 -7.53 1.94 8.51
C PHE A 30 -8.10 1.73 9.91
N VAL A 31 -7.94 2.68 10.83
CA VAL A 31 -8.42 2.54 12.21
C VAL A 31 -9.71 3.33 12.41
N ILE A 32 -9.70 4.62 12.08
CA ILE A 32 -10.83 5.50 12.36
C ILE A 32 -11.95 5.32 11.33
N GLU A 33 -11.66 5.50 10.04
CA GLU A 33 -12.69 5.42 9.00
C GLU A 33 -13.28 4.02 8.86
N GLN A 34 -12.44 2.98 8.89
CA GLN A 34 -12.91 1.59 8.84
C GLN A 34 -13.47 1.09 10.16
N ASN A 35 -13.38 1.89 11.24
CA ASN A 35 -13.79 1.51 12.59
C ASN A 35 -13.23 0.14 13.00
N CYS A 36 -11.95 -0.08 12.70
CA CYS A 36 -11.26 -1.36 12.85
C CYS A 36 -10.08 -1.15 13.81
N PRO A 37 -10.23 -1.41 15.12
CA PRO A 37 -9.15 -1.26 16.07
C PRO A 37 -8.13 -2.40 15.93
N TYR A 38 -6.98 -2.12 15.33
CA TYR A 38 -5.87 -3.08 15.20
C TYR A 38 -4.52 -2.35 15.31
N PRO A 39 -3.41 -3.06 15.59
CA PRO A 39 -2.09 -2.46 15.67
C PRO A 39 -1.51 -2.17 14.27
N ASP A 40 -1.90 -1.05 13.65
CA ASP A 40 -1.38 -0.64 12.33
C ASP A 40 0.15 -0.55 12.29
N LEU A 41 0.75 -0.05 13.39
CA LEU A 41 2.20 0.02 13.58
C LEU A 41 2.76 -1.37 13.92
N ASP A 42 2.97 -2.17 12.87
CA ASP A 42 3.27 -3.60 12.96
C ASP A 42 4.76 -3.95 13.10
N ASN A 43 5.64 -2.97 13.31
CA ASN A 43 7.11 -3.11 13.31
C ASN A 43 7.72 -3.61 11.99
N TYR A 44 6.97 -3.56 10.88
CA TYR A 44 7.53 -3.81 9.56
C TYR A 44 7.82 -2.52 8.78
N ASP A 45 7.43 -1.36 9.28
CA ASP A 45 7.70 -0.07 8.62
C ASP A 45 9.19 0.10 8.33
N GLN A 46 10.06 -0.29 9.26
CA GLN A 46 11.51 -0.20 9.13
C GLN A 46 12.10 -1.06 8.01
N LYS A 47 11.34 -2.04 7.49
CA LYS A 47 11.77 -2.96 6.43
C LYS A 47 11.15 -2.62 5.08
N GLY A 48 10.33 -1.57 5.02
CA GLY A 48 9.52 -1.23 3.87
C GLY A 48 10.14 -0.16 2.98
N VAL A 49 9.75 -0.19 1.70
CA VAL A 49 9.79 0.97 0.83
C VAL A 49 8.40 1.59 0.82
N HIS A 50 8.31 2.87 1.10
CA HIS A 50 7.09 3.62 1.28
C HIS A 50 6.84 4.49 0.06
N ILE A 51 5.64 4.39 -0.49
CA ILE A 51 5.23 5.14 -1.67
C ILE A 51 4.02 5.97 -1.29
N TRP A 52 4.05 7.28 -1.53
CA TRP A 52 2.89 8.12 -1.28
C TRP A 52 2.79 9.29 -2.25
N ALA A 53 1.54 9.74 -2.42
CA ALA A 53 1.21 11.01 -3.03
C ALA A 53 0.89 12.02 -1.93
N GLU A 54 1.42 13.22 -2.03
CA GLU A 54 1.08 14.32 -1.13
C GLU A 54 0.74 15.60 -1.90
N LYS A 55 -0.02 16.48 -1.24
CA LYS A 55 -0.22 17.86 -1.65
C LYS A 55 -0.07 18.75 -0.42
N ASP A 56 0.85 19.71 -0.48
CA ASP A 56 1.12 20.64 0.62
C ASP A 56 1.39 19.92 1.96
N GLY A 57 2.14 18.80 1.91
CA GLY A 57 2.46 17.95 3.06
C GLY A 57 1.34 17.01 3.53
N GLN A 58 0.16 17.09 2.93
CA GLN A 58 -0.96 16.20 3.25
C GLN A 58 -0.94 14.95 2.37
N VAL A 59 -0.91 13.77 2.98
CA VAL A 59 -0.95 12.48 2.27
C VAL A 59 -2.32 12.25 1.63
N LEU A 60 -2.32 11.88 0.36
CA LEU A 60 -3.50 11.61 -0.46
C LEU A 60 -3.65 10.13 -0.81
N ALA A 61 -2.54 9.43 -1.01
CA ALA A 61 -2.50 8.00 -1.28
C ALA A 61 -1.21 7.42 -0.71
N TYR A 62 -1.23 6.18 -0.25
CA TYR A 62 -0.04 5.52 0.33
C TYR A 62 -0.10 4.00 0.14
N CYS A 63 1.07 3.39 -0.06
CA CYS A 63 1.29 1.96 0.15
C CYS A 63 2.70 1.70 0.70
N ARG A 64 2.89 0.49 1.21
CA ARG A 64 4.17 -0.01 1.68
C ARG A 64 4.53 -1.28 0.93
N VAL A 65 5.75 -1.33 0.42
CA VAL A 65 6.30 -2.40 -0.40
C VAL A 65 7.41 -3.12 0.39
N PHE A 66 7.50 -4.45 0.23
CA PHE A 66 8.51 -5.30 0.83
C PHE A 66 9.24 -6.14 -0.22
N ASP A 67 10.52 -6.37 0.03
CA ASP A 67 11.30 -7.40 -0.65
C ASP A 67 10.87 -8.81 -0.20
N LYS A 68 11.32 -9.83 -0.93
CA LYS A 68 11.09 -11.24 -0.63
C LYS A 68 11.61 -11.65 0.76
N GLY A 69 10.92 -12.59 1.39
CA GLY A 69 11.28 -13.15 2.70
C GLY A 69 10.95 -12.25 3.89
N ILE A 70 10.33 -11.08 3.67
CA ILE A 70 9.93 -10.18 4.77
C ILE A 70 8.52 -10.51 5.28
N LYS A 71 7.52 -10.49 4.38
CA LYS A 71 6.13 -10.86 4.69
C LYS A 71 5.71 -12.17 4.01
N TYR A 72 6.25 -12.42 2.82
CA TYR A 72 5.98 -13.59 1.99
C TYR A 72 7.28 -14.05 1.32
N ASP A 73 7.27 -15.24 0.71
CA ASP A 73 8.41 -15.73 -0.08
C ASP A 73 8.65 -14.88 -1.34
N GLU A 74 7.60 -14.26 -1.87
CA GLU A 74 7.65 -13.29 -2.96
C GLU A 74 7.73 -11.85 -2.44
N THR A 75 7.99 -10.90 -3.34
CA THR A 75 7.81 -9.48 -3.00
C THR A 75 6.33 -9.20 -2.73
N SER A 76 6.05 -8.14 -1.97
CA SER A 76 4.67 -7.81 -1.64
C SER A 76 4.47 -6.33 -1.44
N PHE A 77 3.21 -5.92 -1.46
CA PHE A 77 2.84 -4.61 -0.94
C PHE A 77 1.51 -4.70 -0.20
N GLY A 78 1.29 -3.72 0.66
CA GLY A 78 0.07 -3.62 1.46
C GLY A 78 -0.09 -2.21 2.00
N ARG A 79 -0.98 -2.05 2.98
CA ARG A 79 -1.37 -0.73 3.52
C ARG A 79 -1.76 0.25 2.42
N VAL A 80 -2.44 -0.25 1.38
CA VAL A 80 -2.91 0.53 0.25
C VAL A 80 -4.09 1.39 0.69
N LEU A 81 -3.93 2.71 0.61
CA LEU A 81 -4.99 3.66 0.93
C LEU A 81 -5.06 4.81 -0.07
N THR A 82 -6.26 5.37 -0.19
CA THR A 82 -6.50 6.72 -0.70
C THR A 82 -7.39 7.45 0.29
N THR A 83 -6.98 8.65 0.71
CA THR A 83 -7.77 9.46 1.64
C THR A 83 -9.07 9.93 1.00
N GLU A 84 -10.07 10.27 1.81
CA GLU A 84 -11.37 10.73 1.32
C GLU A 84 -11.25 11.89 0.32
N GLN A 85 -10.39 12.86 0.62
CA GLN A 85 -10.12 14.04 -0.23
C GLN A 85 -9.48 13.69 -1.57
N ALA A 86 -8.94 12.48 -1.72
CA ALA A 86 -8.24 12.00 -2.90
C ALA A 86 -9.07 11.01 -3.75
N ARG A 87 -10.22 10.54 -3.24
CA ARG A 87 -11.08 9.59 -3.97
C ARG A 87 -11.57 10.18 -5.29
N GLY A 88 -11.75 9.32 -6.28
CA GLY A 88 -12.15 9.72 -7.64
C GLY A 88 -11.05 10.36 -8.50
N LYS A 89 -9.86 10.64 -7.95
CA LYS A 89 -8.74 11.27 -8.68
C LYS A 89 -7.77 10.27 -9.34
N SER A 90 -8.16 9.01 -9.45
CA SER A 90 -7.34 7.90 -10.00
C SER A 90 -5.99 7.67 -9.30
N LEU A 91 -5.75 8.25 -8.11
CA LEU A 91 -4.49 8.07 -7.38
C LEU A 91 -4.27 6.62 -6.93
N GLY A 92 -5.34 5.87 -6.64
CA GLY A 92 -5.21 4.44 -6.33
C GLY A 92 -4.60 3.64 -7.48
N LYS A 93 -4.97 3.95 -8.74
CA LYS A 93 -4.39 3.27 -9.90
C LYS A 93 -2.91 3.63 -10.08
N GLN A 94 -2.57 4.91 -9.96
CA GLN A 94 -1.18 5.38 -10.02
C GLN A 94 -0.34 4.76 -8.90
N LEU A 95 -0.88 4.64 -7.69
CA LEU A 95 -0.21 4.03 -6.55
C LEU A 95 0.20 2.59 -6.82
N ILE A 96 -0.69 1.78 -7.41
CA ILE A 96 -0.35 0.38 -7.76
C ILE A 96 0.67 0.33 -8.89
N GLN A 97 0.61 1.23 -9.87
CA GLN A 97 1.64 1.34 -10.91
C GLN A 97 3.01 1.63 -10.30
N TYR A 98 3.11 2.64 -9.42
CA TYR A 98 4.35 2.95 -8.71
C TYR A 98 4.84 1.78 -7.84
N ALA A 99 3.93 1.03 -7.19
CA ALA A 99 4.31 -0.14 -6.39
C ALA A 99 4.93 -1.23 -7.26
N VAL A 100 4.29 -1.57 -8.38
CA VAL A 100 4.78 -2.57 -9.34
C VAL A 100 6.12 -2.13 -9.94
N GLU A 101 6.21 -0.88 -10.43
CA GLU A 101 7.45 -0.33 -10.98
C GLU A 101 8.57 -0.26 -9.94
N THR A 102 8.26 0.03 -8.68
CA THR A 102 9.25 0.03 -7.60
C THR A 102 9.79 -1.38 -7.36
N ILE A 103 8.92 -2.39 -7.35
CA ILE A 103 9.33 -3.80 -7.19
C ILE A 103 10.20 -4.24 -8.37
N GLU A 104 9.76 -3.99 -9.60
CA GLU A 104 10.47 -4.39 -10.81
C GLU A 104 11.86 -3.74 -10.90
N ASN A 105 11.95 -2.43 -10.60
CA ASN A 105 13.21 -1.70 -10.69
C ASN A 105 14.15 -1.94 -9.51
N ARG A 106 13.62 -2.09 -8.28
CA ARG A 106 14.44 -2.18 -7.06
C ARG A 106 14.79 -3.60 -6.67
N PHE A 107 13.87 -4.55 -6.86
CA PHE A 107 14.04 -5.96 -6.48
C PHE A 107 14.24 -6.89 -7.67
N HIS A 108 14.20 -6.35 -8.90
CA HIS A 108 14.49 -7.07 -10.14
C HIS A 108 13.62 -8.33 -10.33
N THR A 109 12.34 -8.21 -9.98
CA THR A 109 11.34 -9.28 -10.12
C THR A 109 9.96 -8.71 -10.47
N SER A 110 9.13 -9.51 -11.12
CA SER A 110 7.72 -9.23 -11.40
C SER A 110 6.77 -10.03 -10.50
N GLU A 111 7.31 -10.95 -9.68
CA GLU A 111 6.56 -11.82 -8.77
C GLU A 111 6.14 -11.07 -7.51
N ILE A 112 4.83 -10.83 -7.38
CA ILE A 112 4.24 -10.06 -6.29
C ILE A 112 3.08 -10.84 -5.68
N LYS A 113 3.10 -11.03 -4.36
CA LYS A 113 1.98 -11.55 -3.57
C LYS A 113 1.34 -10.44 -2.75
N ILE A 114 0.01 -10.40 -2.73
CA ILE A 114 -0.77 -9.45 -1.91
C ILE A 114 -1.92 -10.15 -1.18
N SER A 115 -2.25 -9.63 0.01
CA SER A 115 -3.53 -9.86 0.70
C SER A 115 -4.50 -8.78 0.23
N ALA A 116 -5.49 -9.13 -0.59
CA ALA A 116 -6.45 -8.18 -1.14
C ALA A 116 -7.82 -8.34 -0.48
N GLN A 117 -8.43 -7.23 -0.03
CA GLN A 117 -9.82 -7.23 0.39
C GLN A 117 -10.72 -7.68 -0.77
N ASP A 118 -11.70 -8.54 -0.50
CA ASP A 118 -12.50 -9.21 -1.56
C ASP A 118 -13.21 -8.24 -2.52
N TYR A 119 -13.59 -7.04 -2.07
CA TYR A 119 -14.21 -6.05 -2.96
C TYR A 119 -13.21 -5.38 -3.93
N LEU A 120 -11.90 -5.53 -3.71
CA LEU A 120 -10.82 -4.99 -4.53
C LEU A 120 -10.24 -5.99 -5.54
N LEU A 121 -10.71 -7.23 -5.59
CA LEU A 121 -10.14 -8.24 -6.50
C LEU A 121 -10.16 -7.78 -7.96
N ARG A 122 -11.29 -7.24 -8.44
CA ARG A 122 -11.40 -6.70 -9.81
C ARG A 122 -10.46 -5.53 -10.06
N PHE A 123 -10.19 -4.73 -9.03
CA PHE A 123 -9.26 -3.61 -9.13
C PHE A 123 -7.84 -4.12 -9.35
N TYR A 124 -7.39 -5.09 -8.54
CA TYR A 124 -6.06 -5.68 -8.68
C TYR A 124 -5.89 -6.53 -9.94
N SER A 125 -6.94 -7.23 -10.40
CA SER A 125 -6.89 -7.95 -11.68
C SER A 125 -6.59 -7.05 -12.87
N GLY A 126 -6.96 -5.77 -12.81
CA GLY A 126 -6.58 -4.77 -13.82
C GLY A 126 -5.06 -4.51 -13.92
N PHE A 127 -4.28 -4.94 -12.93
CA PHE A 127 -2.82 -4.84 -12.87
C PHE A 127 -2.11 -6.19 -13.07
N GLY A 128 -2.84 -7.23 -13.46
CA GLY A 128 -2.29 -8.57 -13.71
C GLY A 128 -2.26 -9.49 -12.48
N PHE A 129 -2.89 -9.11 -11.37
CA PHE A 129 -3.05 -10.00 -10.22
C PHE A 129 -4.14 -11.04 -10.46
N VAL A 130 -3.84 -12.28 -10.10
CA VAL A 130 -4.73 -13.43 -10.20
C VAL A 130 -5.03 -13.97 -8.81
N ASP A 131 -6.31 -14.21 -8.55
CA ASP A 131 -6.82 -14.86 -7.33
C ASP A 131 -6.25 -16.29 -7.21
N THR A 132 -5.66 -16.64 -6.06
CA THR A 132 -5.10 -17.97 -5.80
C THR A 132 -6.13 -18.98 -5.27
N GLY A 133 -7.32 -18.50 -4.93
CA GLY A 133 -8.39 -19.25 -4.24
C GLY A 133 -8.22 -19.31 -2.72
N ASN A 134 -7.11 -18.82 -2.18
CA ASN A 134 -6.86 -18.80 -0.74
C ASN A 134 -7.56 -17.60 -0.08
N LYS A 135 -8.68 -17.86 0.60
CA LYS A 135 -9.53 -16.87 1.26
C LYS A 135 -9.49 -17.00 2.77
N TYR A 136 -9.46 -15.88 3.48
CA TYR A 136 -9.45 -15.83 4.93
C TYR A 136 -10.04 -14.51 5.45
N LEU A 137 -10.23 -14.42 6.76
CA LEU A 137 -10.58 -13.18 7.44
C LEU A 137 -9.30 -12.56 8.04
N GLU A 138 -9.11 -11.26 7.82
CA GLU A 138 -8.09 -10.44 8.48
C GLU A 138 -8.85 -9.30 9.16
N ASP A 139 -8.83 -9.26 10.50
CA ASP A 139 -9.60 -8.32 11.33
C ASP A 139 -11.10 -8.25 10.97
N ASP A 140 -11.75 -9.42 10.84
CA ASP A 140 -13.15 -9.60 10.41
C ASP A 140 -13.48 -9.12 8.99
N ILE A 141 -12.48 -8.73 8.20
CA ILE A 141 -12.63 -8.31 6.81
C ILE A 141 -12.24 -9.47 5.88
N PRO A 142 -13.10 -9.85 4.91
CA PRO A 142 -12.77 -10.86 3.90
C PRO A 142 -11.60 -10.44 3.02
N HIS A 143 -10.57 -11.29 3.00
CA HIS A 143 -9.40 -11.15 2.16
C HIS A 143 -9.17 -12.41 1.32
N THR A 144 -8.59 -12.20 0.16
CA THR A 144 -8.15 -13.24 -0.76
C THR A 144 -6.71 -12.95 -1.17
N GLU A 145 -5.86 -13.98 -1.14
CA GLU A 145 -4.50 -13.89 -1.64
C GLU A 145 -4.51 -13.77 -3.17
N MET A 146 -3.72 -12.85 -3.70
CA MET A 146 -3.52 -12.70 -5.15
C MET A 146 -2.04 -12.68 -5.51
N ILE A 147 -1.71 -13.22 -6.68
CA ILE A 147 -0.34 -13.26 -7.21
C ILE A 147 -0.29 -12.59 -8.58
N ARG A 148 0.75 -11.79 -8.82
CA ARG A 148 1.19 -11.34 -10.14
C ARG A 148 2.53 -12.01 -10.46
N LYS A 149 2.71 -12.45 -11.70
CA LYS A 149 3.96 -13.03 -12.22
C LYS A 149 4.50 -12.18 -13.36
#